data_AF-A0A6N7P1T8-F1
#
_entry.id   AF-A0A6N7P1T8-F1
#
_cell.length_a   1.000
_cell.length_b   1.000
_cell.length_c   1.000
_cell.angle_alpha   90.00
_cell.angle_beta   90.00
_cell.angle_gamma   90.00
#
_symmetry.space_group_name_H-M   'P 1'
#
loop_
_entity.id
_entity.type
_entity.pdbx_description
1 polymer ?
#
loop_
_entity_poly.entity_id
_entity_poly.type
_entity_poly.pdbx_seq_one_letter_code
_entity_poly.pdbx_strand_id
1 'polypeptide(L)'
;MKKPLMILCCLFPLCAHSQGSTKWLQDWFKAWELVNSKLLFLPSGTPPEMVFYDDSWIFTTSEITAPAALPMTGPGMYGRPLKWRKVRHGDSLTIPDGQRVAIGLMSFAASTSEGKSFFVMGAPPFWKAAGVTSTAFTLDKMLTGVFLHEFTHTRQQKGFGRQVDSMERVHTFKDVPLSDDIVQGYFKADSEYVRSFKEEIDAFYTAAAATGKKQAKDAARKGLDLLKARQAKYFTGDKVILKTLDDIFLSMEGLGQYVAVYWLIHPQGGNVKADVTVSGFRRKRNQWSQEEGLAMFLALARLTEQNWIKDQFNEQPRTIVDLLEQAVK
;
A
#
# COMPACT_ATOMS: atom_id res chain seq x y z
N MET A 1 -1.80 -7.61 -60.65
CA MET A 1 -3.01 -7.43 -59.83
C MET A 1 -3.31 -8.76 -59.14
N LYS A 2 -3.04 -8.84 -57.83
CA LYS A 2 -3.10 -10.08 -57.05
C LYS A 2 -4.51 -10.29 -56.49
N LYS A 3 -5.00 -11.52 -56.60
CA LYS A 3 -6.30 -12.01 -56.08
C LYS A 3 -6.40 -11.84 -54.56
N PRO A 4 -7.60 -11.59 -53.99
CA PRO A 4 -7.76 -11.51 -52.54
C PRO A 4 -7.76 -12.93 -51.95
N LEU A 5 -6.92 -13.15 -50.95
CA LEU A 5 -6.94 -14.35 -50.13
C LEU A 5 -7.96 -14.15 -49.00
N MET A 6 -9.03 -14.93 -49.09
CA MET A 6 -10.11 -15.04 -48.11
C MET A 6 -9.56 -15.74 -46.86
N ILE A 7 -9.33 -15.00 -45.78
CA ILE A 7 -9.01 -15.56 -44.46
C ILE A 7 -10.33 -15.86 -43.77
N LEU A 8 -10.57 -17.16 -43.59
CA LEU A 8 -11.70 -17.74 -42.89
C LEU A 8 -11.62 -17.36 -41.39
N CYS A 9 -12.51 -16.47 -40.95
CA CYS A 9 -12.77 -16.20 -39.55
C CYS A 9 -13.38 -17.44 -38.88
N CYS A 10 -12.55 -18.27 -38.25
CA CYS A 10 -13.01 -19.17 -37.20
C CYS A 10 -13.07 -18.39 -35.89
N LEU A 11 -14.19 -17.70 -35.67
CA LEU A 11 -14.64 -17.25 -34.36
C LEU A 11 -14.95 -18.51 -33.53
N PHE A 12 -13.97 -18.99 -32.77
CA PHE A 12 -14.29 -19.79 -31.59
C PHE A 12 -14.55 -18.82 -30.44
N PRO A 13 -15.75 -18.83 -29.83
CA PRO A 13 -15.91 -18.20 -28.54
C PRO A 13 -15.10 -19.04 -27.56
N LEU A 14 -13.92 -18.55 -27.18
CA LEU A 14 -13.24 -18.99 -25.97
C LEU A 14 -14.06 -18.50 -24.76
N CYS A 15 -15.28 -19.00 -24.63
CA CYS A 15 -16.04 -18.98 -23.40
C CYS A 15 -15.47 -20.08 -22.48
N ALA A 16 -14.20 -19.95 -22.11
CA ALA A 16 -13.74 -20.56 -20.87
C ALA A 16 -14.37 -19.74 -19.75
N HIS A 17 -15.60 -20.11 -19.37
CA HIS A 17 -16.22 -19.67 -18.12
C HIS A 17 -15.37 -20.22 -16.97
N SER A 18 -14.29 -19.50 -16.66
CA SER A 18 -13.66 -19.53 -15.35
C SER A 18 -14.76 -19.16 -14.35
N GLN A 19 -15.37 -20.15 -13.71
CA GLN A 19 -15.95 -19.91 -12.39
C GLN A 19 -14.75 -19.56 -11.50
N GLY A 20 -14.39 -18.27 -11.51
CA GLY A 20 -13.20 -17.76 -10.85
C GLY A 20 -13.22 -18.17 -9.38
N SER A 21 -12.33 -19.08 -9.02
CA SER A 21 -12.11 -19.47 -7.63
C SER A 21 -11.81 -18.21 -6.82
N THR A 22 -12.56 -17.98 -5.74
CA THR A 22 -12.30 -16.90 -4.79
C THR A 22 -11.33 -17.31 -3.69
N LYS A 23 -10.60 -18.42 -3.87
CA LYS A 23 -9.62 -18.90 -2.88
C LYS A 23 -8.59 -17.83 -2.50
N TRP A 24 -8.18 -17.00 -3.47
CA TRP A 24 -7.25 -15.89 -3.23
C TRP A 24 -7.76 -14.88 -2.19
N LEU A 25 -9.08 -14.64 -2.08
CA LEU A 25 -9.65 -13.80 -1.02
C LEU A 25 -9.36 -14.39 0.36
N GLN A 26 -9.53 -15.71 0.49
CA GLN A 26 -9.29 -16.40 1.75
C GLN A 26 -7.80 -16.38 2.10
N ASP A 27 -6.92 -16.53 1.11
CA ASP A 27 -5.47 -16.47 1.32
C ASP A 27 -5.02 -15.06 1.74
N TRP A 28 -5.57 -14.00 1.13
CA TRP A 28 -5.35 -12.61 1.54
C TRP A 28 -5.83 -12.33 2.97
N PHE A 29 -7.02 -12.80 3.34
CA PHE A 29 -7.51 -12.59 4.71
C PHE A 29 -6.70 -13.36 5.75
N LYS A 30 -6.25 -14.59 5.44
CA LYS A 30 -5.32 -15.33 6.29
C LYS A 30 -3.99 -14.60 6.44
N ALA A 31 -3.48 -14.00 5.36
CA ALA A 31 -2.26 -13.19 5.42
C ALA A 31 -2.46 -11.97 6.33
N TRP A 32 -3.59 -11.28 6.21
CA TRP A 32 -3.94 -10.17 7.11
C TRP A 32 -4.05 -10.62 8.57
N GLU A 33 -4.74 -11.72 8.85
CA GLU A 33 -4.87 -12.27 10.21
C GLU A 33 -3.51 -12.65 10.81
N LEU A 34 -2.59 -13.19 9.99
CA LEU A 34 -1.23 -13.48 10.42
C LEU A 34 -0.50 -12.19 10.83
N VAL A 35 -0.43 -11.18 9.96
CA VAL A 35 0.28 -9.92 10.31
C VAL A 35 -0.41 -9.19 11.46
N ASN A 36 -1.74 -9.22 11.52
CA ASN A 36 -2.49 -8.59 12.59
C ASN A 36 -2.18 -9.23 13.95
N SER A 37 -2.05 -10.56 14.00
CA SER A 37 -1.81 -11.29 15.25
C SER A 37 -0.33 -11.42 15.65
N LYS A 38 0.59 -11.38 14.68
CA LYS A 38 2.03 -11.61 14.93
C LYS A 38 2.89 -10.35 14.88
N LEU A 39 2.45 -9.33 14.17
CA LEU A 39 3.16 -8.07 14.04
C LEU A 39 2.38 -6.92 14.68
N LEU A 40 1.14 -6.69 14.23
CA LEU A 40 0.45 -5.42 14.53
C LEU A 40 -0.24 -5.41 15.90
N PHE A 41 -0.64 -6.58 16.40
CA PHE A 41 -1.40 -6.76 17.63
C PHE A 41 -2.65 -5.87 17.73
N LEU A 42 -3.28 -5.55 16.60
CA LEU A 42 -4.46 -4.69 16.60
C LEU A 42 -5.69 -5.47 17.05
N PRO A 43 -6.59 -4.84 17.82
CA PRO A 43 -7.88 -5.42 18.13
C PRO A 43 -8.67 -5.63 16.84
N SER A 44 -9.48 -6.69 16.82
CA SER A 44 -10.46 -6.94 15.76
C SER A 44 -11.30 -5.68 15.53
N GLY A 45 -11.28 -5.20 14.29
CA GLY A 45 -12.02 -4.01 13.89
C GLY A 45 -13.35 -4.31 13.23
N THR A 46 -14.03 -3.26 12.79
CA THR A 46 -15.04 -3.39 11.74
C THR A 46 -14.31 -3.60 10.41
N PRO A 47 -14.60 -4.68 9.66
CA PRO A 47 -14.08 -4.86 8.31
C PRO A 47 -14.47 -3.67 7.43
N PRO A 48 -13.54 -3.13 6.60
CA PRO A 48 -13.90 -2.12 5.61
C PRO A 48 -14.87 -2.69 4.58
N GLU A 49 -15.59 -1.82 3.88
CA GLU A 49 -16.22 -2.23 2.63
C GLU A 49 -15.14 -2.62 1.62
N MET A 50 -15.33 -3.72 0.92
CA MET A 50 -14.32 -4.27 0.02
C MET A 50 -14.91 -4.45 -1.36
N VAL A 51 -14.14 -4.07 -2.38
CA VAL A 51 -14.47 -4.22 -3.79
C VAL A 51 -13.31 -4.89 -4.48
N PHE A 52 -13.54 -6.09 -4.97
CA PHE A 52 -12.61 -6.80 -5.83
C PHE A 52 -13.22 -7.02 -7.20
N TYR A 53 -12.40 -7.11 -8.24
CA TYR A 53 -12.92 -7.35 -9.59
C TYR A 53 -11.94 -8.13 -10.46
N ASP A 54 -12.46 -9.00 -11.31
CA ASP A 54 -11.69 -9.65 -12.38
C ASP A 54 -12.03 -9.06 -13.75
N ASP A 55 -11.85 -9.80 -14.84
CA ASP A 55 -12.15 -9.31 -16.19
C ASP A 55 -13.67 -9.23 -16.48
N SER A 56 -14.52 -9.77 -15.61
CA SER A 56 -15.95 -9.91 -15.86
C SER A 56 -16.84 -9.63 -14.65
N TRP A 57 -16.31 -9.77 -13.44
CA TRP A 57 -17.09 -9.81 -12.21
C TRP A 57 -16.52 -8.91 -11.13
N ILE A 58 -17.42 -8.22 -10.43
CA ILE A 58 -17.17 -7.59 -9.14
C ILE A 58 -17.53 -8.58 -8.04
N PHE A 59 -16.71 -8.65 -7.01
CA PHE A 59 -16.92 -9.34 -5.74
C PHE A 59 -16.85 -8.31 -4.62
N THR A 60 -17.94 -8.07 -3.90
CA THR A 60 -17.99 -6.96 -2.95
C THR A 60 -18.79 -7.25 -1.69
N THR A 61 -18.44 -6.57 -0.60
CA THR A 61 -19.27 -6.47 0.61
C THR A 61 -20.12 -5.21 0.67
N SER A 62 -19.89 -4.25 -0.25
CA SER A 62 -20.59 -2.98 -0.29
C SER A 62 -22.00 -3.12 -0.85
N GLU A 63 -22.94 -2.36 -0.28
CA GLU A 63 -24.31 -2.22 -0.80
C GLU A 63 -24.40 -1.20 -1.92
N ILE A 64 -23.49 -0.23 -1.94
CA ILE A 64 -23.46 0.87 -2.91
C ILE A 64 -22.84 0.40 -4.23
N THR A 65 -21.74 -0.35 -4.16
CA THR A 65 -21.01 -0.81 -5.36
C THR A 65 -21.88 -1.65 -6.29
N ALA A 66 -22.73 -2.51 -5.75
CA ALA A 66 -23.50 -3.45 -6.54
C ALA A 66 -24.88 -3.75 -5.91
N PRO A 67 -25.85 -2.81 -6.00
CA PRO A 67 -27.13 -2.91 -5.31
C PRO A 67 -28.02 -4.05 -5.84
N ALA A 68 -27.86 -4.44 -7.10
CA ALA A 68 -28.59 -5.54 -7.75
C ALA A 68 -27.78 -6.86 -7.83
N ALA A 69 -26.72 -6.99 -7.04
CA ALA A 69 -25.85 -8.15 -7.09
C ALA A 69 -26.47 -9.41 -6.47
N LEU A 70 -26.05 -10.56 -6.99
CA LEU A 70 -26.43 -11.86 -6.44
C LEU A 70 -25.63 -12.11 -5.15
N PRO A 71 -26.25 -12.64 -4.08
CA PRO A 71 -25.52 -13.13 -2.92
C PRO A 71 -24.49 -14.18 -3.34
N MET A 72 -23.33 -14.19 -2.69
CA MET A 72 -22.34 -15.24 -2.89
C MET A 72 -21.73 -15.67 -1.56
N THR A 73 -21.18 -16.88 -1.53
CA THR A 73 -20.34 -17.32 -0.41
C THR A 73 -18.94 -16.76 -0.57
N GLY A 74 -18.38 -16.21 0.51
CA GLY A 74 -17.01 -15.73 0.58
C GLY A 74 -16.45 -15.81 2.00
N PRO A 75 -15.15 -15.55 2.18
CA PRO A 75 -14.52 -15.66 3.49
C PRO A 75 -15.04 -14.61 4.47
N GLY A 76 -15.10 -14.98 5.75
CA GLY A 76 -15.31 -14.04 6.84
C GLY A 76 -14.03 -13.29 7.19
N MET A 77 -14.14 -12.25 8.03
CA MET A 77 -13.00 -11.52 8.57
C MET A 77 -13.19 -11.26 10.07
N TYR A 78 -12.11 -11.36 10.84
CA TYR A 78 -12.15 -11.18 12.31
C TYR A 78 -13.13 -12.13 13.02
N GLY A 79 -13.24 -13.37 12.52
CA GLY A 79 -14.17 -14.38 13.05
C GLY A 79 -15.64 -14.10 12.74
N ARG A 80 -15.97 -13.17 11.85
CA ARG A 80 -17.35 -12.82 11.48
C ARG A 80 -17.63 -13.13 10.01
N PRO A 81 -18.81 -13.67 9.67
CA PRO A 81 -19.21 -13.82 8.27
C PRO A 81 -19.42 -12.44 7.63
N LEU A 82 -19.12 -12.33 6.34
CA LEU A 82 -19.34 -11.12 5.54
C LEU A 82 -20.43 -11.36 4.50
N LYS A 83 -21.23 -10.33 4.23
CA LYS A 83 -22.28 -10.36 3.22
C LYS A 83 -21.68 -10.10 1.84
N TRP A 84 -21.16 -11.16 1.22
CA TRP A 84 -20.57 -11.07 -0.11
C TRP A 84 -21.63 -11.05 -1.20
N ARG A 85 -21.33 -10.29 -2.25
CA ARG A 85 -22.16 -10.12 -3.43
C ARG A 85 -21.32 -10.18 -4.69
N LYS A 86 -21.93 -10.64 -5.78
CA LYS A 86 -21.29 -10.75 -7.09
C LYS A 86 -22.17 -10.16 -8.19
N VAL A 87 -21.58 -9.36 -9.07
CA VAL A 87 -22.25 -8.78 -10.26
C VAL A 87 -21.29 -8.67 -11.43
N ARG A 88 -21.79 -8.75 -12.66
CA ARG A 88 -20.97 -8.44 -13.83
C ARG A 88 -20.72 -6.93 -13.90
N HIS A 89 -19.51 -6.51 -14.27
CA HIS A 89 -19.24 -5.12 -14.61
C HIS A 89 -19.10 -4.92 -16.11
N GLY A 90 -19.28 -3.67 -16.53
CA GLY A 90 -18.88 -3.19 -17.85
C GLY A 90 -17.48 -2.58 -17.79
N ASP A 91 -17.38 -1.35 -18.28
CA ASP A 91 -16.16 -0.54 -18.34
C ASP A 91 -15.81 0.21 -17.05
N SER A 92 -16.67 0.14 -16.03
CA SER A 92 -16.56 0.96 -14.83
C SER A 92 -17.02 0.23 -13.56
N LEU A 93 -16.52 0.70 -12.43
CA LEU A 93 -16.88 0.27 -11.08
C LEU A 93 -17.52 1.45 -10.34
N THR A 94 -18.61 1.20 -9.63
CA THR A 94 -19.06 2.09 -8.56
C THR A 94 -18.33 1.71 -7.28
N ILE A 95 -17.55 2.62 -6.70
CA ILE A 95 -16.86 2.37 -5.42
C ILE A 95 -17.75 2.79 -4.23
N PRO A 96 -17.42 2.43 -2.98
CA PRO A 96 -18.33 2.59 -1.84
C PRO A 96 -18.74 4.03 -1.48
N ASP A 97 -18.00 5.04 -1.94
CA ASP A 97 -18.39 6.46 -1.81
C ASP A 97 -19.39 6.91 -2.91
N GLY A 98 -19.78 6.02 -3.81
CA GLY A 98 -20.69 6.28 -4.93
C GLY A 98 -20.00 6.78 -6.20
N GLN A 99 -18.70 7.07 -6.19
CA GLN A 99 -17.97 7.48 -7.38
C GLN A 99 -17.86 6.34 -8.39
N ARG A 100 -17.80 6.71 -9.67
CA ARG A 100 -17.57 5.77 -10.77
C ARG A 100 -16.15 5.92 -11.29
N VAL A 101 -15.41 4.83 -11.26
CA VAL A 101 -14.04 4.75 -11.78
C VAL A 101 -13.98 3.79 -12.97
N ALA A 102 -13.12 4.06 -13.94
CA ALA A 102 -12.89 3.13 -15.04
C ALA A 102 -12.25 1.83 -14.51
N ILE A 103 -12.63 0.69 -15.09
CA ILE A 103 -11.93 -0.57 -14.85
C ILE A 103 -10.49 -0.40 -15.34
N GLY A 104 -9.54 -0.66 -14.45
CA GLY A 104 -8.12 -0.54 -14.72
C GLY A 104 -7.34 -1.31 -13.65
N LEU A 105 -6.02 -1.34 -13.74
CA LEU A 105 -5.20 -2.00 -12.73
C LEU A 105 -5.12 -1.11 -11.48
N MET A 106 -6.02 -1.32 -10.52
CA MET A 106 -6.07 -0.52 -9.28
C MET A 106 -5.92 -1.38 -8.03
N SER A 107 -5.28 -0.79 -7.02
CA SER A 107 -5.22 -1.26 -5.64
C SER A 107 -5.11 -0.02 -4.75
N PHE A 108 -6.08 0.22 -3.88
CA PHE A 108 -6.04 1.37 -2.97
C PHE A 108 -7.02 1.18 -1.80
N ALA A 109 -6.74 1.87 -0.70
CA ALA A 109 -7.70 2.12 0.37
C ALA A 109 -8.05 3.61 0.44
N ALA A 110 -9.31 3.89 0.74
CA ALA A 110 -9.83 5.26 0.86
C ALA A 110 -10.93 5.31 1.93
N SER A 111 -11.58 6.47 2.07
CA SER A 111 -12.70 6.67 2.98
C SER A 111 -13.85 7.39 2.29
N THR A 112 -15.10 7.09 2.68
CA THR A 112 -16.26 7.88 2.29
C THR A 112 -16.26 9.24 2.99
N SER A 113 -17.16 10.14 2.58
CA SER A 113 -17.39 11.44 3.26
C SER A 113 -17.70 11.32 4.75
N GLU A 114 -18.28 10.19 5.18
CA GLU A 114 -18.58 9.88 6.58
C GLU A 114 -17.38 9.27 7.33
N GLY A 115 -16.21 9.19 6.69
CA GLY A 115 -14.99 8.62 7.25
C GLY A 115 -15.01 7.09 7.36
N LYS A 116 -15.87 6.41 6.59
CA LYS A 116 -15.89 4.94 6.54
C LYS A 116 -14.84 4.45 5.55
N SER A 117 -13.88 3.67 6.04
CA SER A 117 -12.83 3.13 5.19
C SER A 117 -13.35 2.05 4.25
N PHE A 118 -12.84 2.04 3.03
CA PHE A 118 -13.07 1.00 2.06
C PHE A 118 -11.79 0.63 1.31
N PHE A 119 -11.82 -0.52 0.65
CA PHE A 119 -10.69 -1.08 -0.07
C PHE A 119 -11.11 -1.57 -1.45
N VAL A 120 -10.31 -1.25 -2.46
CA VAL A 120 -10.55 -1.62 -3.86
C VAL A 120 -9.30 -2.28 -4.43
N MET A 121 -9.42 -3.47 -5.04
CA MET A 121 -8.28 -4.13 -5.69
C MET A 121 -8.70 -5.08 -6.81
N GLY A 122 -7.97 -5.04 -7.93
CA GLY A 122 -8.11 -6.06 -8.98
C GLY A 122 -7.73 -7.46 -8.48
N ALA A 123 -8.49 -8.48 -8.84
CA ALA A 123 -8.25 -9.87 -8.49
C ALA A 123 -7.03 -10.43 -9.24
N PRO A 124 -6.33 -11.46 -8.74
CA PRO A 124 -5.11 -11.99 -9.36
C PRO A 124 -5.21 -12.30 -10.87
N PRO A 125 -6.31 -12.86 -11.40
CA PRO A 125 -6.47 -13.05 -12.84
C PRO A 125 -6.34 -11.76 -13.65
N PHE A 126 -6.86 -10.63 -13.14
CA PHE A 126 -6.81 -9.32 -13.79
C PHE A 126 -5.36 -8.81 -13.90
N TRP A 127 -4.59 -8.92 -12.82
CA TRP A 127 -3.16 -8.57 -12.81
C TRP A 127 -2.37 -9.42 -13.80
N LYS A 128 -2.67 -10.72 -13.85
CA LYS A 128 -2.04 -11.65 -14.79
C LYS A 128 -2.38 -11.30 -16.24
N ALA A 129 -3.64 -11.00 -16.53
CA ALA A 129 -4.10 -10.59 -17.86
C ALA A 129 -3.45 -9.26 -18.31
N ALA A 130 -3.22 -8.34 -17.37
CA ALA A 130 -2.46 -7.11 -17.59
C ALA A 130 -0.94 -7.31 -17.78
N GLY A 131 -0.46 -8.57 -17.80
CA GLY A 131 0.96 -8.89 -18.04
C GLY A 131 1.86 -8.64 -16.83
N VAL A 132 1.30 -8.48 -15.62
CA VAL A 132 2.10 -8.26 -14.42
C VAL A 132 2.79 -9.54 -14.01
N THR A 133 4.12 -9.45 -13.84
CA THR A 133 4.97 -10.55 -13.37
C THR A 133 5.84 -10.11 -12.22
N SER A 134 6.28 -11.07 -11.40
CA SER A 134 7.31 -10.85 -10.38
C SER A 134 8.48 -11.79 -10.65
N THR A 135 9.69 -11.25 -10.64
CA THR A 135 10.94 -12.01 -10.78
C THR A 135 11.56 -12.38 -9.44
N ALA A 136 11.30 -11.57 -8.41
CA ALA A 136 11.77 -11.82 -7.05
C ALA A 136 10.87 -12.82 -6.29
N PHE A 137 9.57 -12.83 -6.59
CA PHE A 137 8.57 -13.67 -5.94
C PHE A 137 7.64 -14.30 -6.99
N THR A 138 6.81 -15.26 -6.58
CA THR A 138 5.64 -15.64 -7.38
C THR A 138 4.65 -14.48 -7.46
N LEU A 139 3.86 -14.38 -8.54
CA LEU A 139 2.82 -13.35 -8.68
C LEU A 139 1.89 -13.31 -7.46
N ASP A 140 1.44 -14.46 -6.98
CA ASP A 140 0.54 -14.55 -5.81
C ASP A 140 1.14 -13.91 -4.55
N LYS A 141 2.44 -14.12 -4.30
CA LYS A 141 3.14 -13.54 -3.14
C LYS A 141 3.28 -12.04 -3.27
N MET A 142 3.58 -11.55 -4.48
CA MET A 142 3.63 -10.12 -4.76
C MET A 142 2.26 -9.48 -4.52
N LEU A 143 1.19 -10.08 -5.05
CA LEU A 143 -0.17 -9.55 -4.89
C LEU A 143 -0.67 -9.62 -3.44
N THR A 144 -0.29 -10.66 -2.68
CA THR A 144 -0.55 -10.66 -1.23
C THR A 144 0.19 -9.52 -0.54
N GLY A 145 1.43 -9.22 -0.93
CA GLY A 145 2.16 -8.06 -0.43
C GLY A 145 1.45 -6.73 -0.74
N VAL A 146 0.98 -6.55 -1.98
CA VAL A 146 0.19 -5.37 -2.39
C VAL A 146 -1.10 -5.29 -1.58
N PHE A 147 -1.84 -6.39 -1.44
CA PHE A 147 -3.03 -6.43 -0.60
C PHE A 147 -2.73 -6.01 0.84
N LEU A 148 -1.69 -6.56 1.46
CA LEU A 148 -1.32 -6.24 2.84
C LEU A 148 -0.91 -4.77 3.02
N HIS A 149 -0.18 -4.22 2.04
CA HIS A 149 0.22 -2.81 2.03
C HIS A 149 -1.03 -1.92 2.03
N GLU A 150 -1.88 -2.05 1.01
CA GLU A 150 -3.06 -1.20 0.88
C GLU A 150 -4.09 -1.42 2.00
N PHE A 151 -4.28 -2.67 2.42
CA PHE A 151 -5.21 -3.00 3.48
C PHE A 151 -4.73 -2.44 4.84
N THR A 152 -3.43 -2.20 5.02
CA THR A 152 -2.92 -1.49 6.20
C THR A 152 -3.50 -0.07 6.27
N HIS A 153 -3.62 0.62 5.14
CA HIS A 153 -4.16 1.98 5.10
C HIS A 153 -5.63 2.05 5.52
N THR A 154 -6.43 0.99 5.32
CA THR A 154 -7.83 0.97 5.82
C THR A 154 -7.91 1.10 7.34
N ARG A 155 -6.82 0.78 8.05
CA ARG A 155 -6.70 0.94 9.51
C ARG A 155 -6.08 2.29 9.89
N GLN A 156 -5.37 2.95 8.98
CA GLN A 156 -4.74 4.26 9.20
C GLN A 156 -5.65 5.45 8.85
N GLN A 157 -6.78 5.22 8.16
CA GLN A 157 -7.71 6.27 7.74
C GLN A 157 -8.20 7.16 8.90
N LYS A 158 -8.43 6.59 10.08
CA LYS A 158 -8.85 7.37 11.28
C LYS A 158 -7.73 8.24 11.86
N GLY A 159 -6.48 7.96 11.56
CA GLY A 159 -5.34 8.76 12.02
C GLY A 159 -4.84 9.64 10.88
N PHE A 160 -3.83 9.13 10.19
CA PHE A 160 -3.16 9.83 9.09
C PHE A 160 -4.11 10.23 7.96
N GLY A 161 -5.06 9.37 7.56
CA GLY A 161 -6.02 9.71 6.49
C GLY A 161 -6.81 10.98 6.80
N ARG A 162 -7.37 11.10 8.02
CA ARG A 162 -8.06 12.32 8.48
C ARG A 162 -7.15 13.55 8.49
N GLN A 163 -5.85 13.39 8.78
CA GLN A 163 -4.90 14.51 8.74
C GLN A 163 -4.68 14.99 7.31
N VAL A 164 -4.50 14.07 6.35
CA VAL A 164 -4.36 14.37 4.92
C VAL A 164 -5.62 15.05 4.39
N ASP A 165 -6.81 14.51 4.66
CA ASP A 165 -8.09 15.12 4.27
C ASP A 165 -8.24 16.55 4.81
N SER A 166 -7.79 16.78 6.05
CA SER A 166 -7.87 18.10 6.68
C SER A 166 -6.94 19.10 5.98
N MET A 167 -5.76 18.67 5.53
CA MET A 167 -4.83 19.50 4.76
C MET A 167 -5.37 19.80 3.36
N GLU A 168 -5.96 18.81 2.68
CA GLU A 168 -6.57 18.99 1.37
C GLU A 168 -7.68 20.06 1.36
N ARG A 169 -8.49 20.12 2.42
CA ARG A 169 -9.56 21.12 2.54
C ARG A 169 -9.06 22.56 2.68
N VAL A 170 -7.86 22.76 3.23
CA VAL A 170 -7.35 24.11 3.57
C VAL A 170 -6.18 24.54 2.67
N HIS A 171 -5.59 23.63 1.90
CA HIS A 171 -4.46 23.92 1.02
C HIS A 171 -4.77 23.56 -0.44
N THR A 172 -4.55 24.50 -1.35
CA THR A 172 -4.75 24.25 -2.78
C THR A 172 -3.46 23.71 -3.41
N PHE A 173 -3.40 22.40 -3.65
CA PHE A 173 -2.27 21.71 -4.30
C PHE A 173 -2.27 21.95 -5.83
N LYS A 174 -1.86 23.14 -6.26
CA LYS A 174 -1.97 23.59 -7.67
C LYS A 174 -0.91 22.99 -8.60
N ASP A 175 0.34 22.92 -8.16
CA ASP A 175 1.46 22.54 -9.03
C ASP A 175 1.59 21.02 -9.17
N VAL A 176 1.37 20.31 -8.06
CA VAL A 176 1.41 18.85 -7.97
C VAL A 176 0.16 18.42 -7.19
N PRO A 177 -0.72 17.58 -7.77
CA PRO A 177 -1.87 17.04 -7.05
C PRO A 177 -1.46 16.33 -5.75
N LEU A 178 -2.33 16.36 -4.75
CA LEU A 178 -2.09 15.65 -3.50
C LEU A 178 -2.09 14.14 -3.75
N SER A 179 -0.97 13.50 -3.44
CA SER A 179 -0.82 12.05 -3.34
C SER A 179 0.37 11.71 -2.44
N ASP A 180 0.54 10.43 -2.15
CA ASP A 180 1.71 9.85 -1.50
C ASP A 180 3.04 10.11 -2.24
N ASP A 181 2.97 10.47 -3.52
CA ASP A 181 4.07 10.87 -4.38
C ASP A 181 4.26 12.41 -4.47
N ILE A 182 3.54 13.22 -3.69
CA ILE A 182 3.54 14.70 -3.84
C ILE A 182 4.96 15.29 -3.80
N VAL A 183 5.79 14.84 -2.85
CA VAL A 183 7.18 15.30 -2.69
C VAL A 183 8.01 14.93 -3.93
N GLN A 184 7.84 13.70 -4.44
CA GLN A 184 8.47 13.26 -5.68
C GLN A 184 8.02 14.09 -6.88
N GLY A 185 6.74 14.45 -6.95
CA GLY A 185 6.19 15.29 -8.01
C GLY A 185 6.89 16.65 -8.11
N TYR A 186 7.19 17.29 -6.97
CA TYR A 186 7.89 18.57 -6.95
C TYR A 186 9.37 18.46 -7.31
N PHE A 187 10.07 17.43 -6.82
CA PHE A 187 11.53 17.46 -6.77
C PHE A 187 12.25 16.41 -7.60
N LYS A 188 11.56 15.50 -8.31
CA LYS A 188 12.21 14.44 -9.11
C LYS A 188 13.17 14.94 -10.19
N ALA A 189 12.99 16.18 -10.67
CA ALA A 189 13.84 16.80 -11.67
C ALA A 189 15.07 17.51 -11.06
N ASP A 190 15.08 17.73 -9.75
CA ASP A 190 16.19 18.36 -9.05
C ASP A 190 17.24 17.30 -8.65
N SER A 191 18.36 17.31 -9.37
CA SER A 191 19.43 16.33 -9.13
C SER A 191 20.08 16.45 -7.74
N GLU A 192 20.09 17.65 -7.14
CA GLU A 192 20.63 17.84 -5.79
C GLU A 192 19.67 17.27 -4.76
N TYR A 193 18.36 17.51 -4.91
CA TYR A 193 17.34 16.91 -4.07
C TYR A 193 17.42 15.39 -4.11
N VAL A 194 17.47 14.81 -5.33
CA VAL A 194 17.53 13.37 -5.53
C VAL A 194 18.79 12.78 -4.89
N ARG A 195 19.91 13.50 -4.88
CA ARG A 195 21.13 13.06 -4.19
C ARG A 195 20.93 13.05 -2.68
N SER A 196 20.43 14.14 -2.08
CA SER A 196 20.17 14.21 -0.63
C SER A 196 19.20 13.11 -0.17
N PHE A 197 18.10 12.93 -0.90
CA PHE A 197 17.14 11.86 -0.65
C PHE A 197 17.76 10.45 -0.68
N LYS A 198 18.67 10.18 -1.62
CA LYS A 198 19.38 8.88 -1.67
C LYS A 198 20.31 8.69 -0.48
N GLU A 199 20.99 9.74 -0.03
CA GLU A 199 21.87 9.70 1.14
C GLU A 199 21.09 9.41 2.44
N GLU A 200 19.88 9.93 2.56
CA GLU A 200 18.94 9.64 3.66
C GLU A 200 18.58 8.14 3.68
N ILE A 201 18.10 7.62 2.54
CA ILE A 201 17.75 6.21 2.38
C ILE A 201 18.93 5.29 2.73
N ASP A 202 20.12 5.59 2.22
CA ASP A 202 21.31 4.77 2.47
C ASP A 202 21.70 4.77 3.95
N ALA A 203 21.51 5.89 4.66
CA ALA A 203 21.73 5.95 6.12
C ALA A 203 20.73 5.08 6.89
N PHE A 204 19.44 5.10 6.52
CA PHE A 204 18.43 4.27 7.17
C PHE A 204 18.61 2.78 6.89
N TYR A 205 18.95 2.39 5.66
CA TYR A 205 19.31 0.98 5.38
C TYR A 205 20.59 0.55 6.09
N THR A 206 21.56 1.44 6.25
CA THR A 206 22.75 1.16 7.07
C THR A 206 22.35 0.90 8.53
N ALA A 207 21.42 1.69 9.08
CA ALA A 207 20.90 1.46 10.42
C ALA A 207 20.17 0.11 10.55
N ALA A 208 19.33 -0.24 9.58
CA ALA A 208 18.62 -1.50 9.53
C ALA A 208 19.56 -2.73 9.47
N ALA A 209 20.66 -2.62 8.71
CA ALA A 209 21.63 -3.71 8.52
C ALA A 209 22.69 -3.82 9.64
N ALA A 210 22.77 -2.83 10.54
CA ALA A 210 23.82 -2.78 11.55
C ALA A 210 23.74 -3.93 12.57
N THR A 211 24.87 -4.59 12.85
CA THR A 211 24.95 -5.67 13.84
C THR A 211 25.00 -5.13 15.28
N GLY A 212 25.58 -3.96 15.49
CA GLY A 212 25.65 -3.30 16.81
C GLY A 212 24.55 -2.28 17.03
N LYS A 213 23.93 -2.27 18.22
CA LYS A 213 22.87 -1.29 18.59
C LYS A 213 23.37 0.16 18.51
N LYS A 214 24.62 0.42 18.89
CA LYS A 214 25.23 1.76 18.78
C LYS A 214 25.36 2.20 17.32
N GLN A 215 25.89 1.33 16.45
CA GLN A 215 26.01 1.61 15.01
C GLN A 215 24.65 1.88 14.37
N ALA A 216 23.63 1.10 14.74
CA ALA A 216 22.25 1.32 14.29
C ALA A 216 21.74 2.71 14.71
N LYS A 217 21.96 3.11 15.98
CA LYS A 217 21.55 4.43 16.48
C LYS A 217 22.28 5.56 15.77
N ASP A 218 23.59 5.45 15.60
CA ASP A 218 24.41 6.47 14.95
C ASP A 218 24.00 6.67 13.48
N ALA A 219 23.75 5.57 12.75
CA ALA A 219 23.28 5.63 11.36
C ALA A 219 21.85 6.18 11.24
N ALA A 220 20.93 5.78 12.13
CA ALA A 220 19.57 6.32 12.14
C ALA A 220 19.54 7.81 12.48
N ARG A 221 20.40 8.26 13.41
CA ARG A 221 20.55 9.68 13.72
C ARG A 221 21.08 10.47 12.53
N LYS A 222 22.09 9.94 11.82
CA LYS A 222 22.57 10.52 10.56
C LYS A 222 21.43 10.64 9.53
N GLY A 223 20.61 9.61 9.36
CA GLY A 223 19.45 9.64 8.46
C GLY A 223 18.46 10.75 8.84
N LEU A 224 18.11 10.87 10.12
CA LEU A 224 17.22 11.94 10.62
C LEU A 224 17.81 13.34 10.41
N ASP A 225 19.11 13.52 10.63
CA ASP A 225 19.77 14.81 10.43
C ASP A 225 19.77 15.22 8.95
N LEU A 226 20.02 14.25 8.04
CA LEU A 226 19.95 14.47 6.59
C LEU A 226 18.52 14.82 6.14
N LEU A 227 17.52 14.04 6.59
CA LEU A 227 16.09 14.27 6.32
C LEU A 227 15.71 15.70 6.72
N LYS A 228 16.01 16.10 7.96
CA LYS A 228 15.70 17.43 8.47
C LYS A 228 16.42 18.53 7.69
N ALA A 229 17.67 18.32 7.31
CA ALA A 229 18.43 19.28 6.50
C ALA A 229 17.80 19.46 5.11
N ARG A 230 17.38 18.36 4.45
CA ARG A 230 16.65 18.41 3.18
C ARG A 230 15.32 19.14 3.34
N GLN A 231 14.51 18.76 4.32
CA GLN A 231 13.22 19.41 4.57
C GLN A 231 13.41 20.92 4.84
N ALA A 232 14.38 21.31 5.66
CA ALA A 232 14.67 22.72 5.94
C ALA A 232 15.14 23.51 4.70
N LYS A 233 15.89 22.87 3.80
CA LYS A 233 16.38 23.49 2.56
C LYS A 233 15.27 23.68 1.52
N TYR A 234 14.42 22.67 1.31
CA TYR A 234 13.50 22.63 0.18
C TYR A 234 12.04 22.96 0.53
N PHE A 235 11.60 22.69 1.76
CA PHE A 235 10.20 22.90 2.17
C PHE A 235 10.03 24.30 2.76
N THR A 236 10.26 25.30 1.91
CA THR A 236 10.18 26.74 2.26
C THR A 236 9.08 27.43 1.45
N GLY A 237 8.67 28.62 1.88
CA GLY A 237 7.63 29.39 1.18
C GLY A 237 6.28 28.67 1.13
N ASP A 238 5.75 28.48 -0.08
CA ASP A 238 4.50 27.76 -0.35
C ASP A 238 4.60 26.23 -0.13
N LYS A 239 5.83 25.69 0.02
CA LYS A 239 6.09 24.26 0.18
C LYS A 239 6.28 23.84 1.64
N VAL A 240 6.10 24.74 2.61
CA VAL A 240 6.23 24.42 4.04
C VAL A 240 5.29 23.28 4.47
N ILE A 241 4.08 23.20 3.88
CA ILE A 241 3.12 22.12 4.13
C ILE A 241 3.67 20.73 3.77
N LEU A 242 4.62 20.66 2.82
CA LEU A 242 5.21 19.40 2.40
C LEU A 242 5.98 18.74 3.53
N LYS A 243 6.48 19.47 4.53
CA LYS A 243 7.13 18.83 5.68
C LYS A 243 6.20 17.86 6.38
N THR A 244 4.99 18.32 6.72
CA THR A 244 4.03 17.49 7.44
C THR A 244 3.55 16.33 6.56
N LEU A 245 3.33 16.58 5.27
CA LEU A 245 2.94 15.54 4.32
C LEU A 245 4.04 14.49 4.12
N ASP A 246 5.31 14.90 4.03
CA ASP A 246 6.46 14.00 3.92
C ASP A 246 6.51 13.07 5.15
N ASP A 247 6.43 13.62 6.36
CA ASP A 247 6.44 12.83 7.59
C ASP A 247 5.24 11.85 7.67
N ILE A 248 4.05 12.27 7.20
CA ILE A 248 2.84 11.42 7.15
C ILE A 248 2.99 10.31 6.10
N PHE A 249 3.36 10.62 4.86
CA PHE A 249 3.44 9.64 3.79
C PHE A 249 4.58 8.66 4.01
N LEU A 250 5.73 9.09 4.54
CA LEU A 250 6.79 8.18 5.00
C LEU A 250 6.28 7.20 6.06
N SER A 251 5.35 7.63 6.92
CA SER A 251 4.74 6.78 7.96
C SER A 251 3.73 5.80 7.37
N MET A 252 2.81 6.29 6.53
CA MET A 252 1.77 5.47 5.91
C MET A 252 2.41 4.44 4.98
N GLU A 253 3.06 4.92 3.92
CA GLU A 253 3.64 4.09 2.86
C GLU A 253 4.70 3.16 3.42
N GLY A 254 5.57 3.66 4.29
CA GLY A 254 6.60 2.88 4.95
C GLY A 254 6.03 1.72 5.78
N LEU A 255 4.94 1.95 6.52
CA LEU A 255 4.33 0.89 7.31
C LEU A 255 3.67 -0.16 6.41
N GLY A 256 2.94 0.26 5.37
CA GLY A 256 2.36 -0.66 4.40
C GLY A 256 3.43 -1.56 3.78
N GLN A 257 4.58 -0.98 3.39
CA GLN A 257 5.73 -1.71 2.89
C GLN A 257 6.30 -2.68 3.93
N TYR A 258 6.50 -2.22 5.16
CA TYR A 258 7.04 -3.03 6.25
C TYR A 258 6.14 -4.23 6.59
N VAL A 259 4.81 -4.06 6.60
CA VAL A 259 3.85 -5.15 6.82
C VAL A 259 3.96 -6.21 5.73
N ALA A 260 4.05 -5.79 4.46
CA ALA A 260 4.20 -6.70 3.34
C ALA A 260 5.53 -7.47 3.40
N VAL A 261 6.64 -6.77 3.69
CA VAL A 261 7.97 -7.38 3.89
C VAL A 261 7.94 -8.38 5.05
N TYR A 262 7.35 -8.01 6.19
CA TYR A 262 7.22 -8.89 7.34
C TYR A 262 6.49 -10.19 6.98
N TRP A 263 5.36 -10.10 6.28
CA TRP A 263 4.62 -11.29 5.87
C TRP A 263 5.44 -12.18 4.94
N LEU A 264 6.15 -11.58 3.98
CA LEU A 264 6.97 -12.33 3.02
C LEU A 264 8.09 -13.11 3.70
N ILE A 265 8.74 -12.54 4.73
CA ILE A 265 9.82 -13.22 5.46
C ILE A 265 9.31 -14.23 6.48
N HIS A 266 8.07 -14.06 6.96
CA HIS A 266 7.56 -14.89 8.05
C HIS A 266 7.42 -16.37 7.61
N PRO A 267 7.85 -17.36 8.41
CA PRO A 267 7.77 -18.78 8.03
C PRO A 267 6.36 -19.29 7.75
N GLN A 268 5.35 -18.74 8.45
CA GLN A 268 3.93 -19.04 8.22
C GLN A 268 3.29 -18.15 7.13
N GLY A 269 4.04 -17.20 6.59
CA GLY A 269 3.60 -16.29 5.53
C GLY A 269 4.22 -16.67 4.19
N GLY A 270 4.97 -15.76 3.58
CA GLY A 270 5.63 -15.98 2.30
C GLY A 270 6.84 -16.92 2.35
N ASN A 271 7.45 -17.08 3.54
CA ASN A 271 8.66 -17.87 3.79
C ASN A 271 9.78 -17.61 2.76
N VAL A 272 10.00 -16.34 2.45
CA VAL A 272 11.05 -15.87 1.53
C VAL A 272 12.23 -15.36 2.35
N LYS A 273 13.46 -15.53 1.85
CA LYS A 273 14.64 -14.99 2.52
C LYS A 273 14.57 -13.45 2.62
N ALA A 274 15.07 -12.89 3.71
CA ALA A 274 14.95 -11.46 4.00
C ALA A 274 15.69 -10.57 2.98
N ASP A 275 16.88 -10.96 2.55
CA ASP A 275 17.68 -10.28 1.52
C ASP A 275 16.96 -10.20 0.17
N VAL A 276 16.36 -11.32 -0.26
CA VAL A 276 15.54 -11.40 -1.47
C VAL A 276 14.27 -10.57 -1.31
N THR A 277 13.66 -10.58 -0.13
CA THR A 277 12.42 -9.86 0.16
C THR A 277 12.60 -8.35 0.06
N VAL A 278 13.55 -7.80 0.80
CA VAL A 278 13.80 -6.35 0.80
C VAL A 278 14.21 -5.91 -0.61
N SER A 279 15.12 -6.62 -1.27
CA SER A 279 15.54 -6.27 -2.64
C SER A 279 14.39 -6.35 -3.65
N GLY A 280 13.56 -7.39 -3.54
CA GLY A 280 12.42 -7.62 -4.43
C GLY A 280 11.30 -6.60 -4.27
N PHE A 281 11.07 -6.09 -3.06
CA PHE A 281 10.03 -5.09 -2.80
C PHE A 281 10.46 -3.67 -3.20
N ARG A 282 11.75 -3.36 -3.07
CA ARG A 282 12.32 -2.07 -3.50
C ARG A 282 12.24 -1.84 -5.02
N ARG A 283 12.16 -2.90 -5.83
CA ARG A 283 11.97 -2.89 -7.30
C ARG A 283 12.77 -1.78 -8.01
N LYS A 284 12.08 -0.83 -8.64
CA LYS A 284 12.66 0.28 -9.42
C LYS A 284 13.10 1.46 -8.53
N ARG A 285 12.83 1.42 -7.23
CA ARG A 285 13.15 2.48 -6.25
C ARG A 285 12.64 3.86 -6.68
N ASN A 286 11.43 3.87 -7.25
CA ASN A 286 10.85 5.04 -7.92
C ASN A 286 9.58 5.58 -7.25
N GLN A 287 9.16 5.01 -6.11
CA GLN A 287 8.13 5.56 -5.22
C GLN A 287 8.85 5.99 -3.94
N TRP A 288 9.06 7.30 -3.77
CA TRP A 288 9.99 7.81 -2.77
C TRP A 288 9.54 7.55 -1.33
N SER A 289 8.29 7.84 -1.02
CA SER A 289 7.69 7.63 0.30
C SER A 289 7.70 6.15 0.72
N GLN A 290 7.48 5.23 -0.23
CA GLN A 290 7.56 3.79 -0.01
C GLN A 290 9.01 3.32 0.24
N GLU A 291 9.98 3.77 -0.58
CA GLU A 291 11.39 3.35 -0.47
C GLU A 291 12.02 3.84 0.84
N GLU A 292 11.87 5.12 1.15
CA GLU A 292 12.44 5.72 2.35
C GLU A 292 11.69 5.28 3.61
N GLY A 293 10.35 5.30 3.57
CA GLY A 293 9.51 4.82 4.68
C GLY A 293 9.85 3.37 5.07
N LEU A 294 10.03 2.47 4.09
CA LEU A 294 10.47 1.09 4.37
C LEU A 294 11.82 1.06 5.08
N ALA A 295 12.80 1.84 4.60
CA ALA A 295 14.13 1.92 5.22
C ALA A 295 14.03 2.38 6.69
N MET A 296 13.18 3.39 6.95
CA MET A 296 12.94 3.93 8.28
C MET A 296 12.28 2.93 9.23
N PHE A 297 11.26 2.18 8.78
CA PHE A 297 10.63 1.15 9.63
C PHE A 297 11.54 -0.03 9.90
N LEU A 298 12.37 -0.45 8.93
CA LEU A 298 13.40 -1.46 9.16
C LEU A 298 14.45 -0.98 10.18
N ALA A 299 14.87 0.28 10.10
CA ALA A 299 15.76 0.89 11.09
C ALA A 299 15.11 0.97 12.48
N LEU A 300 13.83 1.35 12.56
CA LEU A 300 13.09 1.41 13.81
C LEU A 300 12.97 0.01 14.45
N ALA A 301 12.57 -0.99 13.67
CA ALA A 301 12.48 -2.38 14.11
C ALA A 301 13.83 -2.93 14.61
N ARG A 302 14.95 -2.43 14.08
CA ARG A 302 16.30 -2.76 14.57
C ARG A 302 16.63 -2.14 15.93
N LEU A 303 16.05 -0.99 16.25
CA LEU A 303 16.38 -0.16 17.41
C LEU A 303 15.48 -0.43 18.63
N THR A 304 14.22 -0.77 18.40
CA THR A 304 13.20 -0.84 19.45
C THR A 304 12.39 -2.12 19.38
N GLU A 305 11.78 -2.49 20.51
CA GLU A 305 10.71 -3.47 20.53
C GLU A 305 9.43 -2.89 19.87
N GLN A 306 8.49 -3.75 19.52
CA GLN A 306 7.34 -3.43 18.65
C GLN A 306 6.22 -2.58 19.32
N ASN A 307 6.50 -1.94 20.45
CA ASN A 307 5.50 -1.15 21.19
C ASN A 307 5.03 0.11 20.42
N TRP A 308 5.78 0.56 19.41
CA TRP A 308 5.48 1.70 18.55
C TRP A 308 4.38 1.44 17.53
N ILE A 309 4.06 0.17 17.22
CA ILE A 309 3.15 -0.15 16.11
C ILE A 309 1.75 0.43 16.36
N LYS A 310 1.25 0.38 17.60
CA LYS A 310 -0.03 0.97 17.97
C LYS A 310 -0.11 2.48 17.68
N ASP A 311 1.02 3.18 17.75
CA ASP A 311 1.07 4.63 17.52
C ASP A 311 0.80 4.97 16.05
N GLN A 312 0.91 4.01 15.13
CA GLN A 312 0.61 4.19 13.71
C GLN A 312 -0.89 4.09 13.36
N PHE A 313 -1.72 3.59 14.28
CA PHE A 313 -3.15 3.33 14.05
C PHE A 313 -4.06 4.13 14.99
N ASN A 314 -3.49 5.02 15.81
CA ASN A 314 -4.24 5.90 16.70
C ASN A 314 -4.91 7.04 15.91
N GLU A 315 -5.90 7.68 16.54
CA GLU A 315 -6.55 8.88 15.97
C GLU A 315 -5.61 10.08 15.86
N GLN A 316 -4.64 10.14 16.76
CA GLN A 316 -3.52 11.08 16.74
C GLN A 316 -2.24 10.25 16.63
N PRO A 317 -1.91 9.76 15.42
CA PRO A 317 -0.78 8.89 15.24
C PRO A 317 0.54 9.66 15.39
N ARG A 318 1.60 8.95 15.77
CA ARG A 318 2.97 9.50 15.73
C ARG A 318 3.61 9.14 14.41
N THR A 319 4.37 10.06 13.84
CA THR A 319 5.07 9.78 12.57
C THR A 319 6.25 8.85 12.80
N ILE A 320 6.72 8.18 11.75
CA ILE A 320 7.94 7.39 11.78
C ILE A 320 9.17 8.24 12.16
N VAL A 321 9.17 9.53 11.81
CA VAL A 321 10.18 10.50 12.23
C VAL A 321 10.17 10.64 13.76
N ASP A 322 9.01 10.89 14.38
CA ASP A 322 8.86 11.01 15.84
C ASP A 322 9.30 9.74 16.58
N LEU A 323 9.00 8.58 16.00
CA LEU A 323 9.36 7.28 16.56
C LEU A 323 10.88 7.05 16.52
N LEU A 324 11.52 7.32 15.38
CA LEU A 324 12.96 7.19 15.24
C LEU A 324 13.71 8.20 16.12
N GLU A 325 13.24 9.44 16.21
CA GLU A 325 13.81 10.45 17.12
C GLU A 325 13.80 9.98 18.58
N GLN A 326 12.72 9.32 19.01
CA GLN A 326 12.67 8.73 20.34
C GLN A 326 13.62 7.53 20.46
N ALA A 327 13.68 6.67 19.45
CA ALA A 327 14.49 5.45 19.44
C ALA A 327 15.99 5.72 19.50
N VAL A 328 16.44 6.85 18.92
CA VAL A 328 17.85 7.21 18.90
C VAL A 328 18.31 7.99 20.12
N LYS A 329 17.42 8.47 21.01
CA LYS A 329 17.83 9.07 22.30
C LYS A 329 18.63 8.07 23.14
#